data_AF-A0A967D405-F1
#
_entry.id   AF-A0A967D405-F1
#
_cell.length_a   1.000
_cell.length_b   1.000
_cell.length_c   1.000
_cell.angle_alpha   90.00
_cell.angle_beta   90.00
_cell.angle_gamma   90.00
#
_symmetry.space_group_name_H-M   'P 1'
#
loop_
_entity.id
_entity.type
_entity.pdbx_description
1 polymer ?
#
loop_
_entity_poly.entity_id
_entity_poly.type
_entity_poly.pdbx_seq_one_letter_code
_entity_poly.pdbx_strand_id
1 'polypeptide(L)'
;MAITEDRLSAVGDNGTTVETTTTMRVKKRNGSLEPVDLNKIVNAIARAAEGLMGVDPMVVSTRTISALADGSTTQELDELSIRTAAGLIVEEPNYSKLAARMLATYVDKEVRNQNVPWFSESVTLGHTLGLIGDDVLEFVTTHAPELNAAINSQRDKNFEFFGLRTVYDRYLLRHPETRKVIETPQYFFLRVACGLSTDADEAIKFYDLMSSLAYLPSSPTLFNSGTTHPQMSSCYLLDSPEDSLEGIYKRYTDIARLSKFAGGIGVAWHRIRSKNSLIVGTNGLSNGIIPWLKTLDASVAAVNQGGRRKGAACVYLESWHADIDQFLELRDNTGDHARRTHNINLANWIPDLFMERVEKDWQWSLFDPKRVPELIDTYGEEFRTIYEQAEADGRFEKQVPARQLYQRMMKTLAETGNGWMTFKDPSNEKCNQTGPGAAAEGNARDRVVHLSNLCTEILEVTSQSETAVCNLGSV
;
A
#
# COMPACT_ATOMS: atom_id res chain seq x y z
N MET A 1 22.87 -61.03 47.33
CA MET A 1 22.08 -62.07 48.01
C MET A 1 20.70 -62.03 47.38
N ALA A 2 20.49 -62.93 46.41
CA ALA A 2 19.24 -63.07 45.68
C ALA A 2 18.25 -63.87 46.52
N ILE A 3 16.98 -63.45 46.59
CA ILE A 3 15.84 -64.36 46.68
C ILE A 3 14.71 -63.74 45.86
N THR A 4 14.35 -64.46 44.80
CA THR A 4 13.20 -64.30 43.92
C THR A 4 12.02 -65.14 44.41
N GLU A 5 10.82 -64.67 44.05
CA GLU A 5 9.57 -65.42 43.77
C GLU A 5 8.84 -66.16 44.91
N ASP A 6 7.55 -65.82 45.13
CA ASP A 6 6.45 -66.56 44.46
C ASP A 6 5.04 -65.91 44.63
N ARG A 7 4.23 -65.99 43.56
CA ARG A 7 2.73 -66.01 43.41
C ARG A 7 1.89 -64.72 43.65
N LEU A 8 1.29 -64.09 42.61
CA LEU A 8 0.02 -64.44 41.89
C LEU A 8 -1.14 -64.70 42.88
N SER A 9 -2.30 -64.03 42.89
CA SER A 9 -3.10 -63.38 41.84
C SER A 9 -4.24 -62.55 42.48
N ALA A 10 -4.64 -61.44 41.87
CA ALA A 10 -6.03 -60.96 41.83
C ALA A 10 -6.11 -59.76 40.88
N VAL A 11 -6.58 -60.03 39.66
CA VAL A 11 -7.03 -59.03 38.71
C VAL A 11 -8.27 -58.37 39.28
N GLY A 12 -8.22 -57.06 39.46
CA GLY A 12 -9.36 -56.20 39.74
C GLY A 12 -9.27 -55.01 38.80
N ASP A 13 -9.90 -55.17 37.64
CA ASP A 13 -10.26 -54.09 36.74
C ASP A 13 -11.04 -53.03 37.51
N ASN A 14 -10.50 -51.81 37.55
CA ASN A 14 -11.27 -50.61 37.82
C ASN A 14 -10.59 -49.48 37.06
N GLY A 15 -10.89 -49.43 35.77
CA GLY A 15 -10.84 -48.21 34.99
C GLY A 15 -11.51 -47.09 35.78
N THR A 16 -10.69 -46.20 36.33
CA THR A 16 -11.14 -44.90 36.79
C THR A 16 -10.43 -43.88 35.90
N THR A 17 -11.08 -43.57 34.78
CA THR A 17 -10.87 -42.30 34.10
C THR A 17 -11.09 -41.21 35.13
N VAL A 18 -10.01 -40.62 35.63
CA VAL A 18 -10.07 -39.42 36.45
C VAL A 18 -10.52 -38.30 35.54
N GLU A 19 -11.84 -38.10 35.43
CA GLU A 19 -12.40 -36.85 34.93
C GLU A 19 -12.02 -35.76 35.93
N THR A 20 -10.93 -35.04 35.65
CA THR A 20 -10.70 -33.72 36.22
C THR A 20 -11.82 -32.80 35.74
N THR A 21 -12.93 -32.80 36.46
CA THR A 21 -13.99 -31.79 36.32
C THR A 21 -13.43 -30.47 36.82
N THR A 22 -12.77 -29.73 35.93
CA THR A 22 -12.47 -28.32 36.16
C THR A 22 -13.78 -27.59 36.43
N THR A 23 -13.93 -26.99 37.61
CA THR A 23 -15.06 -26.13 38.00
C THR A 23 -15.18 -24.86 37.14
N MET A 24 -14.21 -24.63 36.25
CA MET A 24 -14.18 -23.51 35.33
C MET A 24 -15.17 -23.71 34.17
N ARG A 25 -15.88 -22.65 33.82
CA ARG A 25 -16.80 -22.57 32.70
C ARG A 25 -16.30 -21.56 31.67
N VAL A 26 -16.55 -21.84 30.40
CA VAL A 26 -16.27 -20.92 29.29
C VAL A 26 -17.55 -20.43 28.65
N LYS A 27 -17.55 -19.16 28.24
CA LYS A 27 -18.66 -18.57 27.51
C LYS A 27 -18.49 -18.76 26.01
N LYS A 28 -19.43 -19.46 25.38
CA LYS A 28 -19.49 -19.66 23.93
C LYS A 28 -19.85 -18.36 23.19
N ARG A 29 -19.60 -18.34 21.88
CA ARG A 29 -19.96 -17.21 21.00
C ARG A 29 -21.47 -16.92 20.94
N ASN A 30 -22.31 -17.92 21.18
CA ASN A 30 -23.77 -17.77 21.31
C ASN A 30 -24.22 -17.31 22.72
N GLY A 31 -23.28 -17.09 23.64
CA GLY A 31 -23.53 -16.62 25.01
C GLY A 31 -23.75 -17.71 26.06
N SER A 32 -23.84 -18.99 25.69
CA SER A 32 -24.01 -20.09 26.66
C SER A 32 -22.74 -20.34 27.47
N LEU A 33 -22.89 -20.82 28.70
CA LEU A 33 -21.79 -21.29 29.55
C LEU A 33 -21.70 -22.81 29.46
N GLU A 34 -20.50 -23.32 29.20
CA GLU A 34 -20.21 -24.76 29.20
C GLU A 34 -19.00 -25.04 30.10
N PRO A 35 -18.91 -26.23 30.72
CA PRO A 35 -17.69 -26.66 31.39
C PRO A 35 -16.49 -26.61 30.43
N VAL A 36 -15.34 -26.19 30.95
CA VAL A 36 -14.09 -26.21 30.18
C VAL A 36 -13.72 -27.65 29.84
N ASP A 37 -13.50 -27.89 28.56
CA ASP A 37 -12.94 -29.14 28.04
C ASP A 37 -11.55 -28.86 27.47
N LEU A 38 -10.53 -29.19 28.26
CA LEU A 38 -9.13 -28.96 27.90
C LEU A 38 -8.70 -29.77 26.67
N ASN A 39 -9.29 -30.95 26.47
CA ASN A 39 -8.98 -31.80 25.31
C ASN A 39 -9.41 -31.14 24.01
N LYS A 40 -10.48 -30.34 24.01
CA LYS A 40 -10.88 -29.57 22.82
C LYS A 40 -9.83 -28.54 22.42
N ILE A 41 -9.16 -27.91 23.39
CA ILE A 41 -8.09 -26.92 23.14
C ILE A 41 -6.87 -27.64 22.53
N VAL A 42 -6.40 -28.70 23.20
CA VAL A 42 -5.26 -29.50 22.75
C VAL A 42 -5.49 -30.04 21.34
N ASN A 43 -6.64 -30.66 21.10
CA ASN A 43 -6.98 -31.24 19.80
C ASN A 43 -7.10 -30.18 18.70
N ALA A 44 -7.61 -28.98 19.00
CA ALA A 44 -7.69 -27.90 18.02
C ALA A 44 -6.30 -27.41 17.59
N ILE A 45 -5.38 -27.22 18.56
CA ILE A 45 -4.01 -26.79 18.29
C ILE A 45 -3.24 -27.90 17.56
N ALA A 46 -3.38 -29.15 17.99
CA ALA A 46 -2.73 -30.30 17.35
C ALA A 46 -3.14 -30.46 15.88
N ARG A 47 -4.44 -30.31 15.55
CA ARG A 47 -4.90 -30.31 14.16
C ARG A 47 -4.30 -29.18 13.33
N ALA A 48 -4.17 -27.98 13.90
CA ALA A 48 -3.53 -26.87 13.20
C ALA A 48 -2.02 -27.09 12.98
N ALA A 49 -1.37 -27.82 13.90
CA ALA A 49 0.05 -28.14 13.83
C ALA A 49 0.40 -29.31 12.89
N GLU A 50 -0.60 -30.02 12.36
CA GLU A 50 -0.37 -31.20 11.52
C GLU A 50 0.58 -30.91 10.34
N GLY A 51 1.64 -31.72 10.22
CA GLY A 51 2.65 -31.61 9.18
C GLY A 51 3.62 -30.42 9.33
N LEU A 52 3.61 -29.69 10.45
CA LEU A 52 4.61 -28.66 10.74
C LEU A 52 5.80 -29.26 11.49
N MET A 53 6.97 -29.20 10.88
CA MET A 53 8.23 -29.64 11.50
C MET A 53 8.66 -28.65 12.59
N GLY A 54 9.25 -29.14 13.68
CA GLY A 54 9.78 -28.32 14.78
C GLY A 54 8.72 -27.69 15.69
N VAL A 55 7.42 -27.82 15.37
CA VAL A 55 6.32 -27.24 16.14
C VAL A 55 5.82 -28.26 17.16
N ASP A 56 5.94 -27.93 18.44
CA ASP A 56 5.26 -28.66 19.52
C ASP A 56 3.92 -27.99 19.87
N PRO A 57 2.76 -28.61 19.55
CA PRO A 57 1.44 -28.09 19.91
C PRO A 57 1.17 -28.13 21.42
N MET A 58 1.86 -28.98 22.19
CA MET A 58 1.69 -29.07 23.63
C MET A 58 2.25 -27.85 24.36
N VAL A 59 3.32 -27.25 23.85
CA VAL A 59 3.87 -26.00 24.41
C VAL A 59 2.83 -24.89 24.34
N VAL A 60 2.18 -24.72 23.19
CA VAL A 60 1.12 -23.71 22.99
C VAL A 60 -0.09 -24.04 23.86
N SER A 61 -0.53 -25.30 23.84
CA SER A 61 -1.70 -25.75 24.60
C SER A 61 -1.53 -25.52 26.09
N THR A 62 -0.38 -25.89 26.65
CA THR A 62 -0.08 -25.72 28.08
C THR A 62 -0.07 -24.24 28.46
N ARG A 63 0.60 -23.39 27.68
CA ARG A 63 0.65 -21.93 27.93
C ARG A 63 -0.74 -21.28 27.82
N THR A 64 -1.57 -21.68 26.86
CA THR A 64 -2.96 -21.22 26.76
C THR A 64 -3.78 -21.64 27.98
N ILE A 65 -3.71 -22.92 28.36
CA ILE A 65 -4.50 -23.47 29.48
C ILE A 65 -4.10 -22.82 30.80
N SER A 66 -2.81 -22.58 31.03
CA SER A 66 -2.33 -21.92 32.26
C SER A 66 -2.81 -20.48 32.41
N ALA A 67 -3.18 -19.81 31.33
CA ALA A 67 -3.68 -18.44 31.33
C ALA A 67 -5.22 -18.35 31.25
N LEU A 68 -5.92 -19.49 31.28
CA LEU A 68 -7.39 -19.55 31.31
C LEU A 68 -7.94 -19.16 32.69
N ALA A 69 -8.99 -18.33 32.70
CA ALA A 69 -9.73 -17.96 33.91
C ALA A 69 -11.20 -18.41 33.80
N ASP A 70 -11.88 -18.56 34.95
CA ASP A 70 -13.31 -18.85 34.95
C ASP A 70 -14.10 -17.72 34.28
N GLY A 71 -15.04 -18.07 33.41
CA GLY A 71 -15.83 -17.11 32.64
C GLY A 71 -15.17 -16.58 31.36
N SER A 72 -13.94 -16.97 31.04
CA SER A 72 -13.31 -16.60 29.76
C SER A 72 -14.17 -17.04 28.57
N THR A 73 -14.20 -16.21 27.55
CA THR A 73 -14.91 -16.52 26.31
C THR A 73 -14.09 -17.45 25.43
N THR A 74 -14.75 -18.23 24.58
CA THR A 74 -14.05 -19.03 23.57
C THR A 74 -13.29 -18.19 22.56
N GLN A 75 -13.66 -16.92 22.38
CA GLN A 75 -12.94 -15.98 21.53
C GLN A 75 -11.60 -15.58 22.15
N GLU A 76 -11.59 -15.20 23.42
CA GLU A 76 -10.35 -14.86 24.14
C GLU A 76 -9.39 -16.04 24.17
N LEU A 77 -9.91 -17.27 24.27
CA LEU A 77 -9.12 -18.50 24.19
C LEU A 77 -8.48 -18.72 22.81
N ASP A 78 -9.24 -18.56 21.72
CA ASP A 78 -8.70 -18.67 20.36
C ASP A 78 -7.59 -17.60 20.16
N GLU A 79 -7.86 -16.35 20.55
CA GLU A 79 -6.90 -15.22 20.42
C GLU A 79 -5.63 -15.40 21.27
N LEU A 80 -5.77 -15.89 22.50
CA LEU A 80 -4.64 -16.20 23.38
C LEU A 80 -3.75 -17.28 22.76
N SER A 81 -4.36 -18.32 22.20
CA SER A 81 -3.60 -19.42 21.58
C SER A 81 -2.87 -18.97 20.33
N ILE A 82 -3.51 -18.13 19.50
CA ILE A 82 -2.88 -17.50 18.32
C ILE A 82 -1.69 -16.63 18.74
N ARG A 83 -1.85 -15.76 19.75
CA ARG A 83 -0.76 -14.91 20.26
C ARG A 83 0.39 -15.72 20.86
N THR A 84 0.06 -16.80 21.57
CA THR A 84 1.05 -17.71 22.16
C THR A 84 1.89 -18.39 21.08
N ALA A 85 1.24 -18.92 20.03
CA ALA A 85 1.96 -19.48 18.88
C ALA A 85 2.81 -18.41 18.16
N ALA A 86 2.26 -17.21 17.94
CA ALA A 86 3.00 -16.12 17.31
C ALA A 86 4.23 -15.68 18.12
N GLY A 87 4.17 -15.73 19.46
CA GLY A 87 5.30 -15.42 20.34
C GLY A 87 6.46 -16.40 20.23
N LEU A 88 6.21 -17.62 19.75
CA LEU A 88 7.22 -18.67 19.57
C LEU A 88 7.93 -18.63 18.21
N ILE A 89 7.53 -17.71 17.31
CA ILE A 89 8.14 -17.58 15.97
C ILE A 89 9.66 -17.33 16.04
N VAL A 90 10.12 -16.60 17.06
CA VAL A 90 11.54 -16.30 17.27
C VAL A 90 12.34 -17.57 17.61
N GLU A 91 11.71 -18.55 18.24
CA GLU A 91 12.33 -19.83 18.62
C GLU A 91 12.30 -20.83 17.45
N GLU A 92 11.16 -20.95 16.76
CA GLU A 92 10.98 -21.82 15.60
C GLU A 92 10.03 -21.16 14.58
N PRO A 93 10.50 -20.82 13.36
CA PRO A 93 9.71 -20.11 12.36
C PRO A 93 8.40 -20.79 11.95
N ASN A 94 8.31 -22.12 11.99
CA ASN A 94 7.08 -22.84 11.63
C ASN A 94 5.91 -22.57 12.57
N TYR A 95 6.15 -21.99 13.76
CA TYR A 95 5.07 -21.45 14.60
C TYR A 95 4.29 -20.32 13.90
N SER A 96 4.88 -19.64 12.90
CA SER A 96 4.18 -18.66 12.05
C SER A 96 3.04 -19.32 11.28
N LYS A 97 3.28 -20.50 10.72
CA LYS A 97 2.25 -21.28 10.01
C LYS A 97 1.20 -21.84 10.97
N LEU A 98 1.59 -22.27 12.18
CA LEU A 98 0.64 -22.69 13.21
C LEU A 98 -0.31 -21.54 13.57
N ALA A 99 0.24 -20.37 13.91
CA ALA A 99 -0.53 -19.19 14.27
C ALA A 99 -1.46 -18.73 13.12
N ALA A 100 -0.98 -18.79 11.87
CA ALA A 100 -1.81 -18.50 10.68
C ALA A 100 -2.99 -19.47 10.55
N ARG A 101 -2.76 -20.79 10.64
CA ARG A 101 -3.84 -21.79 10.52
C ARG A 101 -4.90 -21.65 11.62
N MET A 102 -4.47 -21.32 12.83
CA MET A 102 -5.37 -21.03 13.95
C MET A 102 -6.18 -19.75 13.70
N LEU A 103 -5.54 -18.70 13.17
CA LEU A 103 -6.22 -17.47 12.78
C LEU A 103 -7.22 -17.71 11.63
N ALA A 104 -6.88 -18.51 10.62
CA ALA A 104 -7.80 -18.87 9.55
C ALA A 104 -9.05 -19.58 10.08
N THR A 105 -8.86 -20.51 11.02
CA THR A 105 -9.97 -21.18 11.72
C THR A 105 -10.83 -20.20 12.53
N TYR A 106 -10.19 -19.23 13.19
CA TYR A 106 -10.89 -18.18 13.92
C TYR A 106 -11.76 -17.32 12.98
N VAL A 107 -11.23 -16.93 11.82
CA VAL A 107 -11.92 -16.15 10.79
C VAL A 107 -13.09 -16.91 10.20
N ASP A 108 -12.89 -18.18 9.82
CA ASP A 108 -13.95 -19.05 9.29
C ASP A 108 -15.12 -19.18 10.28
N LYS A 109 -14.83 -19.40 11.57
CA LYS A 109 -15.86 -19.40 12.63
C LYS A 109 -16.59 -18.05 12.70
N GLU A 110 -15.90 -16.92 12.58
CA GLU A 110 -16.53 -15.59 12.65
C GLU A 110 -17.52 -15.38 11.49
N VAL A 111 -17.15 -15.79 10.28
CA VAL A 111 -17.99 -15.72 9.07
C VAL A 111 -19.18 -16.69 9.17
N ARG A 112 -18.94 -17.97 9.50
CA ARG A 112 -20.01 -18.99 9.59
C ARG A 112 -21.04 -18.70 10.67
N ASN A 113 -20.65 -18.10 11.79
CA ASN A 113 -21.59 -17.69 12.85
C ASN A 113 -22.54 -16.57 12.42
N GLN A 114 -22.34 -15.97 11.25
CA GLN A 114 -23.24 -15.01 10.62
C GLN A 114 -24.12 -15.67 9.54
N ASN A 115 -24.20 -17.00 9.50
CA ASN A 115 -24.93 -17.78 8.49
C ASN A 115 -24.42 -17.54 7.06
N VAL A 116 -23.09 -17.43 6.90
CA VAL A 116 -22.42 -17.30 5.60
C VAL A 116 -21.61 -18.59 5.31
N PRO A 117 -22.26 -19.68 4.88
CA PRO A 117 -21.58 -20.95 4.64
C PRO A 117 -20.84 -21.01 3.30
N TRP A 118 -21.28 -20.27 2.28
CA TRP A 118 -20.67 -20.26 0.94
C TRP A 118 -20.28 -18.85 0.48
N PHE A 119 -19.54 -18.80 -0.63
CA PHE A 119 -19.04 -17.55 -1.20
C PHE A 119 -20.19 -16.66 -1.70
N SER A 120 -21.19 -17.23 -2.40
CA SER A 120 -22.36 -16.48 -2.86
C SER A 120 -23.06 -15.70 -1.75
N GLU A 121 -23.27 -16.32 -0.59
CA GLU A 121 -23.93 -15.70 0.57
C GLU A 121 -23.07 -14.58 1.17
N SER A 122 -21.73 -14.70 1.10
CA SER A 122 -20.81 -13.65 1.53
C SER A 122 -20.99 -12.41 0.65
N VAL A 123 -21.16 -12.60 -0.65
CA VAL A 123 -21.40 -11.53 -1.63
C VAL A 123 -22.79 -10.93 -1.44
N THR A 124 -23.84 -11.74 -1.27
CA THR A 124 -25.20 -11.27 -0.99
C THR A 124 -25.29 -10.48 0.30
N LEU A 125 -24.63 -10.93 1.38
CA LEU A 125 -24.55 -10.20 2.63
C LEU A 125 -23.80 -8.86 2.44
N GLY A 126 -22.65 -8.90 1.76
CA GLY A 126 -21.88 -7.70 1.45
C GLY A 126 -22.69 -6.66 0.66
N HIS A 127 -23.50 -7.12 -0.30
CA HIS A 127 -24.40 -6.25 -1.07
C HIS A 127 -25.52 -5.66 -0.21
N THR A 128 -26.18 -6.47 0.61
CA THR A 128 -27.23 -6.02 1.55
C THR A 128 -26.70 -4.95 2.51
N LEU A 129 -25.42 -5.02 2.87
CA LEU A 129 -24.74 -4.05 3.72
C LEU A 129 -24.20 -2.81 2.97
N GLY A 130 -24.42 -2.72 1.66
CA GLY A 130 -23.96 -1.61 0.80
C GLY A 130 -22.44 -1.60 0.53
N LEU A 131 -21.78 -2.75 0.62
CA LEU A 131 -20.33 -2.88 0.42
C LEU A 131 -19.96 -3.41 -0.97
N ILE A 132 -20.83 -4.20 -1.59
CA ILE A 132 -20.63 -4.87 -2.89
C ILE A 132 -21.44 -4.15 -3.98
N GLY A 133 -20.91 -4.09 -5.20
CA GLY A 133 -21.59 -3.52 -6.37
C GLY A 133 -22.69 -4.43 -6.93
N ASP A 134 -23.69 -3.83 -7.61
CA ASP A 134 -24.81 -4.57 -8.21
C ASP A 134 -24.35 -5.55 -9.30
N ASP A 135 -23.38 -5.12 -10.10
CA ASP A 135 -22.73 -5.89 -11.18
C ASP A 135 -22.10 -7.18 -10.67
N VAL A 136 -21.40 -7.10 -9.54
CA VAL A 136 -20.72 -8.25 -8.94
C VAL A 136 -21.72 -9.19 -8.28
N LEU A 137 -22.78 -8.66 -7.67
CA LEU A 137 -23.87 -9.49 -7.14
C LEU A 137 -24.53 -10.29 -8.28
N GLU A 138 -24.87 -9.64 -9.38
CA GLU A 138 -25.51 -10.28 -10.54
C GLU A 138 -24.60 -11.37 -11.13
N PHE A 139 -23.32 -11.04 -11.34
CA PHE A 139 -22.32 -11.96 -11.84
C PHE A 139 -22.19 -13.22 -10.96
N VAL A 140 -22.06 -13.03 -9.64
CA VAL A 140 -21.89 -14.13 -8.68
C VAL A 140 -23.15 -14.95 -8.55
N THR A 141 -24.34 -14.32 -8.56
CA THR A 141 -25.62 -15.03 -8.47
C THR A 141 -25.84 -15.91 -9.69
N THR A 142 -25.47 -15.42 -10.88
CA THR A 142 -25.61 -16.16 -12.14
C THR A 142 -24.70 -17.40 -12.18
N HIS A 143 -23.48 -17.30 -11.65
CA HIS A 143 -22.48 -18.37 -11.70
C HIS A 143 -22.24 -19.05 -10.34
N ALA A 144 -23.18 -18.93 -9.40
CA ALA A 144 -22.99 -19.35 -8.01
C ALA A 144 -22.52 -20.81 -7.83
N PRO A 145 -23.06 -21.82 -8.56
CA PRO A 145 -22.61 -23.20 -8.39
C PRO A 145 -21.13 -23.40 -8.71
N GLU A 146 -20.64 -22.82 -9.80
CA GLU A 146 -19.26 -22.95 -10.27
C GLU A 146 -18.30 -22.19 -9.36
N LEU A 147 -18.64 -20.94 -9.00
CA LEU A 147 -17.83 -20.10 -8.13
C LEU A 147 -17.73 -20.67 -6.70
N ASN A 148 -18.84 -21.19 -6.15
CA ASN A 148 -18.81 -21.85 -4.84
C ASN A 148 -17.96 -23.12 -4.86
N ALA A 149 -18.02 -23.90 -5.94
CA ALA A 149 -17.23 -25.12 -6.10
C ALA A 149 -15.72 -24.84 -6.27
N ALA A 150 -15.35 -23.68 -6.80
CA ALA A 150 -13.96 -23.27 -7.00
C ALA A 150 -13.20 -23.00 -5.68
N ILE A 151 -13.90 -22.67 -4.59
CA ILE A 151 -13.26 -22.32 -3.31
C ILE A 151 -12.41 -23.48 -2.78
N ASN A 152 -11.11 -23.21 -2.61
CA ASN A 152 -10.16 -24.14 -2.00
C ASN A 152 -9.69 -23.62 -0.64
N SER A 153 -10.38 -24.03 0.43
CA SER A 153 -10.04 -23.66 1.81
C SER A 153 -8.67 -24.17 2.27
N GLN A 154 -8.08 -25.16 1.60
CA GLN A 154 -6.73 -25.63 1.96
C GLN A 154 -5.66 -24.60 1.65
N ARG A 155 -5.92 -23.65 0.73
CA ARG A 155 -4.98 -22.57 0.40
C ARG A 155 -4.78 -21.56 1.54
N ASP A 156 -5.65 -21.55 2.55
CA ASP A 156 -5.39 -20.79 3.79
C ASP A 156 -4.10 -21.24 4.49
N LYS A 157 -3.65 -22.49 4.26
CA LYS A 157 -2.38 -23.02 4.80
C LYS A 157 -1.14 -22.42 4.13
N ASN A 158 -1.29 -21.72 3.00
CA ASN A 158 -0.19 -21.02 2.33
C ASN A 158 0.23 -19.76 3.09
N PHE A 159 -0.64 -19.22 3.95
CA PHE A 159 -0.33 -18.03 4.71
C PHE A 159 0.63 -18.29 5.87
N GLU A 160 1.46 -17.28 6.11
CA GLU A 160 2.13 -17.05 7.37
C GLU A 160 1.37 -16.06 8.25
N PHE A 161 1.72 -16.01 9.54
CA PHE A 161 0.92 -15.31 10.54
C PHE A 161 0.75 -13.82 10.21
N PHE A 162 1.85 -13.12 9.91
CA PHE A 162 1.79 -11.68 9.59
C PHE A 162 1.02 -11.39 8.31
N GLY A 163 1.12 -12.27 7.30
CA GLY A 163 0.38 -12.16 6.05
C GLY A 163 -1.12 -12.25 6.29
N LEU A 164 -1.57 -13.32 6.95
CA LEU A 164 -2.99 -13.51 7.24
C LEU A 164 -3.52 -12.47 8.24
N ARG A 165 -2.71 -12.06 9.23
CA ARG A 165 -3.09 -11.00 10.17
C ARG A 165 -3.33 -9.68 9.43
N THR A 166 -2.49 -9.35 8.46
CA THR A 166 -2.66 -8.16 7.62
C THR A 166 -3.95 -8.25 6.80
N VAL A 167 -4.22 -9.41 6.18
CA VAL A 167 -5.46 -9.66 5.45
C VAL A 167 -6.67 -9.46 6.36
N TYR A 168 -6.68 -10.10 7.53
CA TYR A 168 -7.76 -10.00 8.52
C TYR A 168 -7.99 -8.57 9.01
N ASP A 169 -6.93 -7.85 9.39
CA ASP A 169 -7.06 -6.53 10.01
C ASP A 169 -7.51 -5.46 9.01
N ARG A 170 -7.13 -5.59 7.73
CA ARG A 170 -7.26 -4.49 6.76
C ARG A 170 -8.11 -4.83 5.54
N TYR A 171 -7.99 -6.02 4.99
CA TYR A 171 -8.52 -6.35 3.65
C TYR A 171 -9.90 -7.00 3.67
N LEU A 172 -10.17 -7.86 4.65
CA LEU A 172 -11.47 -8.53 4.72
C LEU A 172 -12.58 -7.51 4.97
N LEU A 173 -13.65 -7.58 4.18
CA LEU A 173 -14.84 -6.78 4.37
C LEU A 173 -15.45 -7.04 5.74
N ARG A 174 -15.95 -5.97 6.37
CA ARG A 174 -16.51 -5.99 7.72
C ARG A 174 -17.91 -5.41 7.75
N HIS A 175 -18.77 -6.01 8.56
CA HIS A 175 -20.10 -5.49 8.83
C HIS A 175 -19.99 -4.04 9.36
N PRO A 176 -20.74 -3.07 8.81
CA PRO A 176 -20.64 -1.65 9.20
C PRO A 176 -20.82 -1.42 10.70
N GLU A 177 -21.81 -2.07 11.30
CA GLU A 177 -22.13 -1.92 12.73
C GLU A 177 -21.34 -2.87 13.64
N THR A 178 -21.43 -4.19 13.46
CA THR A 178 -20.81 -5.17 14.37
C THR A 178 -19.30 -5.28 14.22
N ARG A 179 -18.73 -4.75 13.12
CA ARG A 179 -17.30 -4.78 12.76
C ARG A 179 -16.72 -6.18 12.54
N LYS A 180 -17.54 -7.24 12.59
CA LYS A 180 -17.13 -8.61 12.28
C LYS A 180 -16.82 -8.77 10.80
N VAL A 181 -15.86 -9.62 10.47
CA VAL A 181 -15.54 -9.94 9.06
C VAL A 181 -16.68 -10.75 8.45
N ILE A 182 -17.03 -10.47 7.20
CA ILE A 182 -18.11 -11.17 6.48
C ILE A 182 -17.59 -12.15 5.41
N GLU A 183 -16.27 -12.20 5.21
CA GLU A 183 -15.62 -13.03 4.21
C GLU A 183 -14.39 -13.75 4.80
N THR A 184 -14.07 -14.93 4.27
CA THR A 184 -12.81 -15.65 4.55
C THR A 184 -11.71 -15.18 3.59
N PRO A 185 -10.42 -15.54 3.79
CA PRO A 185 -9.37 -15.19 2.84
C PRO A 185 -9.63 -15.73 1.42
N GLN A 186 -10.24 -16.91 1.29
CA GLN A 186 -10.59 -17.46 -0.02
C GLN A 186 -11.77 -16.72 -0.66
N TYR A 187 -12.77 -16.33 0.13
CA TYR A 187 -13.89 -15.52 -0.37
C TYR A 187 -13.41 -14.12 -0.80
N PHE A 188 -12.47 -13.55 -0.05
CA PHE A 188 -11.79 -12.31 -0.40
C PHE A 188 -11.11 -12.39 -1.76
N PHE A 189 -10.28 -13.41 -2.01
CA PHE A 189 -9.61 -13.56 -3.30
C PHE A 189 -10.60 -13.81 -4.45
N LEU A 190 -11.63 -14.63 -4.23
CA LEU A 190 -12.62 -14.91 -5.27
C LEU A 190 -13.49 -13.67 -5.56
N ARG A 191 -13.84 -12.87 -4.55
CA ARG A 191 -14.52 -11.58 -4.76
C ARG A 191 -13.67 -10.65 -5.63
N VAL A 192 -12.39 -10.52 -5.31
CA VAL A 192 -11.48 -9.69 -6.11
C VAL A 192 -11.40 -10.20 -7.55
N ALA A 193 -11.37 -11.51 -7.74
CA ALA A 193 -11.35 -12.12 -9.07
C ALA A 193 -12.66 -11.84 -9.84
N CYS A 194 -13.83 -12.04 -9.23
CA CYS A 194 -15.11 -11.74 -9.85
C CYS A 194 -15.22 -10.27 -10.28
N GLY A 195 -14.74 -9.33 -9.46
CA GLY A 195 -14.73 -7.91 -9.82
C GLY A 195 -13.77 -7.51 -10.94
N LEU A 196 -12.85 -8.39 -11.33
CA LEU A 196 -11.88 -8.17 -12.42
C LEU A 196 -12.23 -8.91 -13.71
N SER A 197 -13.19 -9.83 -13.67
CA SER A 197 -13.39 -10.81 -14.75
C SER A 197 -14.64 -10.51 -15.55
N THR A 198 -14.67 -10.99 -16.79
CA THR A 198 -15.85 -10.91 -17.66
C THR A 198 -16.70 -12.19 -17.64
N ASP A 199 -16.10 -13.33 -17.28
CA ASP A 199 -16.77 -14.63 -17.16
C ASP A 199 -16.24 -15.45 -15.97
N ALA A 200 -16.94 -16.55 -15.64
CA ALA A 200 -16.61 -17.38 -14.48
C ALA A 200 -15.28 -18.13 -14.63
N ASP A 201 -14.92 -18.56 -15.84
CA ASP A 201 -13.66 -19.27 -16.11
C ASP A 201 -12.45 -18.36 -15.86
N GLU A 202 -12.53 -17.10 -16.28
CA GLU A 202 -11.53 -16.07 -16.01
C GLU A 202 -11.44 -15.78 -14.51
N ALA A 203 -12.58 -15.65 -13.82
CA ALA A 203 -12.62 -15.43 -12.38
C ALA A 203 -11.94 -16.57 -11.60
N ILE A 204 -12.17 -17.82 -12.00
CA ILE A 204 -11.54 -18.98 -11.37
C ILE A 204 -10.02 -18.98 -11.62
N LYS A 205 -9.56 -18.63 -12.83
CA LYS A 205 -8.12 -18.52 -13.13
C LYS A 205 -7.44 -17.42 -12.30
N PHE A 206 -8.07 -16.24 -12.18
CA PHE A 206 -7.55 -15.16 -11.34
C PHE A 206 -7.56 -15.54 -9.86
N TYR A 207 -8.61 -16.21 -9.39
CA TYR A 207 -8.66 -16.75 -8.03
C TYR A 207 -7.53 -17.75 -7.79
N ASP A 208 -7.27 -18.67 -8.72
CA ASP A 208 -6.20 -19.65 -8.62
C ASP A 208 -4.83 -18.98 -8.51
N LEU A 209 -4.59 -17.98 -9.34
CA LEU A 209 -3.34 -17.22 -9.35
C LEU A 209 -3.12 -16.46 -8.02
N MET A 210 -4.15 -15.77 -7.52
CA MET A 210 -4.06 -15.00 -6.27
C MET A 210 -3.99 -15.88 -5.03
N SER A 211 -4.87 -16.88 -4.92
CA SER A 211 -4.95 -17.74 -3.72
C SER A 211 -3.79 -18.74 -3.61
N SER A 212 -3.11 -19.05 -4.72
CA SER A 212 -1.82 -19.74 -4.70
C SER A 212 -0.64 -18.84 -4.31
N LEU A 213 -0.86 -17.53 -4.20
CA LEU A 213 0.15 -16.49 -3.95
C LEU A 213 1.20 -16.40 -5.08
N ALA A 214 0.87 -16.83 -6.30
CA ALA A 214 1.75 -16.76 -7.47
C ALA A 214 1.74 -15.39 -8.15
N TYR A 215 0.73 -14.56 -7.88
CA TYR A 215 0.69 -13.15 -8.23
C TYR A 215 -0.34 -12.47 -7.35
N LEU A 216 -0.05 -11.24 -6.90
CA LEU A 216 -0.99 -10.43 -6.16
C LEU A 216 -1.16 -9.06 -6.85
N PRO A 217 -2.40 -8.62 -7.12
CA PRO A 217 -2.61 -7.25 -7.55
C PRO A 217 -2.36 -6.29 -6.38
N SER A 218 -2.25 -5.00 -6.71
CA SER A 218 -1.97 -3.96 -5.73
C SER A 218 -3.03 -3.83 -4.62
N SER A 219 -2.65 -3.20 -3.51
CA SER A 219 -3.57 -3.00 -2.38
C SER A 219 -4.91 -2.36 -2.76
N PRO A 220 -5.00 -1.28 -3.58
CA PRO A 220 -6.29 -0.72 -3.98
C PRO A 220 -7.16 -1.72 -4.74
N THR A 221 -6.58 -2.50 -5.65
CA THR A 221 -7.30 -3.58 -6.35
C THR A 221 -7.86 -4.60 -5.35
N LEU A 222 -7.04 -5.08 -4.41
CA LEU A 222 -7.48 -6.01 -3.37
C LEU A 222 -8.57 -5.41 -2.46
N PHE A 223 -8.46 -4.14 -2.10
CA PHE A 223 -9.45 -3.48 -1.23
C PHE A 223 -10.80 -3.25 -1.91
N ASN A 224 -10.77 -2.84 -3.18
CA ASN A 224 -11.92 -2.19 -3.80
C ASN A 224 -12.53 -3.01 -4.96
N SER A 225 -11.83 -4.02 -5.49
CA SER A 225 -12.42 -4.90 -6.52
C SER A 225 -13.66 -5.59 -5.97
N GLY A 226 -14.73 -5.56 -6.76
CA GLY A 226 -16.04 -6.11 -6.41
C GLY A 226 -16.86 -5.28 -5.42
N THR A 227 -16.38 -4.10 -5.00
CA THR A 227 -17.09 -3.21 -4.08
C THR A 227 -17.89 -2.14 -4.81
N THR A 228 -18.80 -1.44 -4.11
CA THR A 228 -19.63 -0.36 -4.68
C THR A 228 -18.82 0.81 -5.27
N HIS A 229 -17.56 0.99 -4.85
CA HIS A 229 -16.66 2.03 -5.36
C HIS A 229 -15.29 1.43 -5.74
N PRO A 230 -15.16 0.83 -6.94
CA PRO A 230 -13.99 0.05 -7.34
C PRO A 230 -12.83 0.94 -7.81
N GLN A 231 -12.27 1.77 -6.91
CA GLN A 231 -11.03 2.51 -7.19
C GLN A 231 -9.84 1.54 -7.09
N MET A 232 -9.36 1.01 -8.21
CA MET A 232 -8.37 -0.09 -8.21
C MET A 232 -6.94 0.36 -8.51
N SER A 233 -6.74 1.62 -8.90
CA SER A 233 -5.43 2.16 -9.25
C SER A 233 -4.64 2.61 -8.02
N SER A 234 -3.32 2.50 -8.06
CA SER A 234 -2.46 2.75 -6.88
C SER A 234 -2.02 4.20 -6.75
N CYS A 235 -1.56 4.79 -7.84
CA CYS A 235 -0.89 6.08 -7.84
C CYS A 235 -1.31 6.90 -9.05
N TYR A 236 -1.16 8.21 -8.92
CA TYR A 236 -1.47 9.19 -9.95
C TYR A 236 -0.28 10.13 -10.15
N LEU A 237 0.00 10.45 -11.41
CA LEU A 237 1.06 11.39 -11.79
C LEU A 237 0.41 12.60 -12.45
N LEU A 238 0.68 13.77 -11.91
CA LEU A 238 0.11 15.03 -12.35
C LEU A 238 1.21 15.95 -12.87
N ASP A 239 1.04 16.49 -14.08
CA ASP A 239 1.95 17.51 -14.60
C ASP A 239 1.93 18.77 -13.71
N SER A 240 2.96 19.60 -13.86
CA SER A 240 3.07 20.88 -13.18
C SER A 240 1.84 21.73 -13.45
N PRO A 241 1.29 22.43 -12.45
CA PRO A 241 0.24 23.40 -12.71
C PRO A 241 0.69 24.44 -13.74
N GLU A 242 -0.26 24.95 -14.52
CA GLU A 242 -0.06 26.18 -15.29
C GLU A 242 0.33 27.32 -14.33
N ASP A 243 1.22 28.21 -14.78
CA ASP A 243 1.77 29.31 -13.98
C ASP A 243 0.77 30.48 -13.82
N SER A 244 -0.37 30.16 -13.21
CA SER A 244 -1.49 31.04 -12.88
C SER A 244 -2.12 30.64 -11.56
N LEU A 245 -2.86 31.55 -10.93
CA LEU A 245 -3.57 31.25 -9.69
C LEU A 245 -4.60 30.14 -9.92
N GLU A 246 -5.35 30.25 -11.01
CA GLU A 246 -6.39 29.31 -11.42
C GLU A 246 -5.80 27.93 -11.70
N GLY A 247 -4.66 27.85 -12.40
CA GLY A 247 -3.96 26.59 -12.69
C GLY A 247 -3.49 25.88 -11.43
N ILE A 248 -2.92 26.62 -10.47
CA ILE A 248 -2.46 26.09 -9.18
C ILE A 248 -3.65 25.52 -8.38
N TYR A 249 -4.74 26.27 -8.26
CA TYR A 249 -5.92 25.83 -7.49
C TYR A 249 -6.69 24.69 -8.17
N LYS A 250 -6.72 24.66 -9.51
CA LYS A 250 -7.22 23.52 -10.27
C LYS A 250 -6.41 22.26 -9.93
N ARG A 251 -5.08 22.35 -9.96
CA ARG A 251 -4.21 21.23 -9.62
C ARG A 251 -4.39 20.76 -8.18
N TYR A 252 -4.58 21.66 -7.22
CA TYR A 252 -4.95 21.28 -5.84
C TYR A 252 -6.28 20.54 -5.76
N THR A 253 -7.26 20.95 -6.56
CA THR A 253 -8.56 20.28 -6.61
C THR A 253 -8.41 18.85 -7.14
N ASP A 254 -7.63 18.66 -8.20
CA ASP A 254 -7.36 17.34 -8.77
C ASP A 254 -6.64 16.43 -7.75
N ILE A 255 -5.57 16.94 -7.12
CA ILE A 255 -4.84 16.21 -6.07
C ILE A 255 -5.75 15.81 -4.91
N ALA A 256 -6.59 16.73 -4.43
CA ALA A 256 -7.51 16.45 -3.32
C ALA A 256 -8.54 15.38 -3.68
N ARG A 257 -9.09 15.41 -4.92
CA ARG A 257 -10.04 14.41 -5.41
C ARG A 257 -9.41 13.03 -5.52
N LEU A 258 -8.18 12.94 -6.04
CA LEU A 258 -7.45 11.69 -6.19
C LEU A 258 -7.01 11.12 -4.84
N SER A 259 -6.56 11.99 -3.91
CA SER A 259 -6.18 11.58 -2.56
C SER A 259 -7.35 11.05 -1.73
N LYS A 260 -8.59 11.53 -1.99
CA LYS A 260 -9.81 11.11 -1.25
C LYS A 260 -9.96 9.58 -1.17
N PHE A 261 -9.59 8.87 -2.22
CA PHE A 261 -9.75 7.41 -2.34
C PHE A 261 -8.44 6.63 -2.23
N ALA A 262 -7.46 7.17 -1.50
CA ALA A 262 -6.20 6.49 -1.18
C ALA A 262 -5.17 6.34 -2.31
N GLY A 263 -5.25 7.18 -3.35
CA GLY A 263 -4.20 7.27 -4.36
C GLY A 263 -2.93 7.94 -3.81
N GLY A 264 -1.76 7.35 -4.08
CA GLY A 264 -0.47 8.04 -3.93
C GLY A 264 -0.28 9.08 -5.03
N ILE A 265 0.29 10.24 -4.71
CA ILE A 265 0.39 11.35 -5.66
C ILE A 265 1.85 11.66 -6.02
N GLY A 266 2.18 11.69 -7.31
CA GLY A 266 3.35 12.38 -7.84
C GLY A 266 2.90 13.66 -8.54
N VAL A 267 3.57 14.79 -8.30
CA VAL A 267 3.28 16.04 -8.99
C VAL A 267 4.55 16.79 -9.37
N ALA A 268 4.64 17.24 -10.62
CA ALA A 268 5.72 18.11 -11.07
C ALA A 268 5.46 19.53 -10.60
N TRP A 269 6.51 20.34 -10.41
CA TRP A 269 6.37 21.75 -10.04
C TRP A 269 7.31 22.65 -10.83
N HIS A 270 7.64 22.23 -12.06
CA HIS A 270 8.67 22.83 -12.90
C HIS A 270 8.22 24.13 -13.59
N ARG A 271 6.90 24.31 -13.83
CA ARG A 271 6.36 25.44 -14.62
C ARG A 271 6.11 26.69 -13.80
N ILE A 272 6.00 26.58 -12.47
CA ILE A 272 5.66 27.72 -11.61
C ILE A 272 6.86 28.65 -11.50
N ARG A 273 6.64 29.94 -11.75
CA ARG A 273 7.70 30.95 -11.73
C ARG A 273 8.42 31.04 -10.39
N SER A 274 9.71 31.34 -10.44
CA SER A 274 10.55 31.43 -9.23
C SER A 274 10.27 32.69 -8.40
N LYS A 275 10.86 32.74 -7.20
CA LYS A 275 10.84 33.95 -6.36
C LYS A 275 11.41 35.15 -7.13
N ASN A 276 10.85 36.33 -6.86
CA ASN A 276 11.17 37.62 -7.50
C ASN A 276 10.78 37.72 -8.99
N SER A 277 10.13 36.72 -9.58
CA SER A 277 9.56 36.83 -10.92
C SER A 277 8.41 37.84 -10.96
N LEU A 278 8.38 38.71 -11.98
CA LEU A 278 7.34 39.72 -12.14
C LEU A 278 5.96 39.10 -12.38
N ILE A 279 4.94 39.56 -11.66
CA ILE A 279 3.53 39.19 -11.89
C ILE A 279 2.88 40.24 -12.78
N VAL A 280 2.67 39.88 -14.05
CA VAL A 280 1.96 40.71 -15.02
C VAL A 280 0.52 40.84 -14.57
N GLY A 281 0.05 42.07 -14.37
CA GLY A 281 -1.31 42.39 -13.89
C GLY A 281 -1.32 43.04 -12.50
N THR A 282 -0.70 42.42 -11.50
CA THR A 282 -0.62 43.01 -10.14
C THR A 282 0.58 43.93 -9.94
N ASN A 283 1.55 43.89 -10.88
CA ASN A 283 2.81 44.63 -10.80
C ASN A 283 3.63 44.32 -9.52
N GLY A 284 3.38 43.15 -8.91
CA GLY A 284 4.12 42.63 -7.77
C GLY A 284 5.15 41.58 -8.17
N LEU A 285 5.90 41.09 -7.19
CA LEU A 285 6.89 40.03 -7.37
C LEU A 285 6.38 38.70 -6.77
N SER A 286 6.69 37.59 -7.42
CA SER A 286 6.38 36.24 -6.95
C SER A 286 7.14 35.91 -5.67
N ASN A 287 6.48 35.19 -4.76
CA ASN A 287 7.12 34.62 -3.58
C ASN A 287 7.79 33.26 -3.87
N GLY A 288 7.74 32.78 -5.12
CA GLY A 288 8.29 31.51 -5.55
C GLY A 288 7.40 30.31 -5.20
N ILE A 289 7.95 29.12 -5.32
CA ILE A 289 7.20 27.86 -5.16
C ILE A 289 6.87 27.51 -3.70
N ILE A 290 7.66 28.01 -2.74
CA ILE A 290 7.60 27.57 -1.33
C ILE A 290 6.23 27.79 -0.67
N PRO A 291 5.57 28.97 -0.76
CA PRO A 291 4.24 29.16 -0.15
C PRO A 291 3.16 28.28 -0.77
N TRP A 292 3.27 27.99 -2.08
CA TRP A 292 2.35 27.07 -2.76
C TRP A 292 2.52 25.65 -2.23
N LEU A 293 3.75 25.14 -2.18
CA LEU A 293 4.04 23.82 -1.62
C LEU A 293 3.64 23.71 -0.14
N LYS A 294 3.74 24.81 0.63
CA LYS A 294 3.21 24.86 2.01
C LYS A 294 1.69 24.70 2.09
N THR A 295 0.98 25.28 1.13
CA THR A 295 -0.48 25.13 1.01
C THR A 295 -0.85 23.70 0.61
N LEU A 296 -0.12 23.12 -0.35
CA LEU A 296 -0.27 21.73 -0.75
C LEU A 296 -0.04 20.77 0.42
N ASP A 297 0.99 21.01 1.23
CA ASP A 297 1.30 20.23 2.43
C ASP A 297 0.11 20.16 3.41
N ALA A 298 -0.52 21.31 3.68
CA ALA A 298 -1.71 21.36 4.52
C ALA A 298 -2.90 20.64 3.89
N SER A 299 -3.07 20.73 2.58
CA SER A 299 -4.13 20.02 1.84
C SER A 299 -3.95 18.50 1.90
N VAL A 300 -2.74 18.00 1.68
CA VAL A 300 -2.40 16.56 1.77
C VAL A 300 -2.63 16.05 3.18
N ALA A 301 -2.29 16.83 4.21
CA ALA A 301 -2.55 16.47 5.60
C ALA A 301 -4.05 16.41 5.92
N ALA A 302 -4.87 17.30 5.34
CA ALA A 302 -6.31 17.34 5.55
C ALA A 302 -7.04 16.17 4.85
N VAL A 303 -6.62 15.78 3.65
CA VAL A 303 -7.27 14.72 2.85
C VAL A 303 -6.58 13.37 3.08
N ASN A 304 -6.88 12.74 4.23
CA ASN A 304 -6.20 11.54 4.75
C ASN A 304 -6.76 10.20 4.21
N GLN A 305 -6.93 10.06 2.89
CA GLN A 305 -7.25 8.78 2.23
C GLN A 305 -8.42 7.99 2.86
N GLY A 306 -9.49 8.70 3.23
CA GLY A 306 -10.67 8.10 3.86
C GLY A 306 -10.40 7.46 5.23
N GLY A 307 -9.37 7.92 5.94
CA GLY A 307 -8.99 7.42 7.27
C GLY A 307 -8.26 6.07 7.28
N ARG A 308 -8.03 5.45 6.12
CA ARG A 308 -7.33 4.15 6.03
C ARG A 308 -5.81 4.28 6.11
N ARG A 309 -5.23 5.34 5.53
CA ARG A 309 -3.79 5.64 5.50
C ARG A 309 -3.55 7.16 5.51
N LYS A 310 -2.35 7.62 5.87
CA LYS A 310 -2.00 9.04 5.75
C LYS A 310 -1.87 9.40 4.27
N GLY A 311 -2.38 10.58 3.88
CA GLY A 311 -2.15 11.14 2.56
C GLY A 311 -0.65 11.34 2.32
N ALA A 312 -0.20 11.03 1.11
CA ALA A 312 1.20 11.16 0.72
C ALA A 312 1.29 11.68 -0.73
N ALA A 313 2.14 12.69 -0.92
CA ALA A 313 2.43 13.25 -2.22
C ALA A 313 3.94 13.48 -2.35
N CYS A 314 4.50 13.25 -3.53
CA CYS A 314 5.87 13.61 -3.88
C CYS A 314 5.87 14.73 -4.90
N VAL A 315 6.60 15.80 -4.61
CA VAL A 315 6.80 16.93 -5.50
C VAL A 315 8.13 16.77 -6.22
N TYR A 316 8.11 16.89 -7.55
CA TYR A 316 9.28 16.83 -8.40
C TYR A 316 9.68 18.23 -8.86
N LEU A 317 10.98 18.54 -8.78
CA LEU A 317 11.52 19.81 -9.27
C LEU A 317 12.78 19.59 -10.12
N GLU A 318 12.85 20.24 -11.28
CA GLU A 318 14.06 20.22 -12.11
C GLU A 318 15.22 20.98 -11.47
N SER A 319 16.44 20.44 -11.63
CA SER A 319 17.62 20.93 -10.89
C SER A 319 18.11 22.33 -11.33
N TRP A 320 17.62 22.85 -12.46
CA TRP A 320 17.90 24.22 -12.92
C TRP A 320 16.91 25.26 -12.38
N HIS A 321 15.84 24.85 -11.68
CA HIS A 321 14.85 25.79 -11.19
C HIS A 321 15.46 26.77 -10.16
N ALA A 322 15.21 28.07 -10.29
CA ALA A 322 15.83 29.09 -9.42
C ALA A 322 15.49 28.98 -7.93
N ASP A 323 14.37 28.34 -7.57
CA ASP A 323 14.02 28.05 -6.17
C ASP A 323 14.58 26.71 -5.63
N ILE A 324 15.43 25.97 -6.37
CA ILE A 324 15.94 24.63 -5.98
C ILE A 324 16.60 24.62 -4.60
N ASP A 325 17.38 25.66 -4.26
CA ASP A 325 18.05 25.78 -2.97
C ASP A 325 17.03 25.77 -1.81
N GLN A 326 15.92 26.50 -1.96
CA GLN A 326 14.88 26.60 -0.94
C GLN A 326 13.97 25.36 -0.93
N PHE A 327 13.80 24.72 -2.08
CA PHE A 327 13.08 23.46 -2.21
C PHE A 327 13.75 22.35 -1.38
N LEU A 328 15.08 22.26 -1.44
CA LEU A 328 15.86 21.27 -0.68
C LEU A 328 15.79 21.45 0.85
N GLU A 329 15.37 22.61 1.33
CA GLU A 329 15.23 22.93 2.77
C GLU A 329 13.82 22.62 3.32
N LEU A 330 12.86 22.26 2.46
CA LEU A 330 11.46 22.08 2.83
C LEU A 330 11.23 20.96 3.86
N ARG A 331 12.15 19.99 3.93
CA ARG A 331 12.07 18.83 4.85
C ARG A 331 13.01 18.92 6.04
N ASP A 332 13.72 20.03 6.21
CA ASP A 332 14.61 20.23 7.35
C ASP A 332 13.82 20.21 8.66
N ASN A 333 14.39 19.56 9.68
CA ASN A 333 13.76 19.47 11.01
C ASN A 333 13.80 20.79 11.79
N THR A 334 14.68 21.71 11.40
CA THR A 334 14.89 23.01 12.06
C THR A 334 14.71 24.16 11.08
N GLY A 335 14.48 25.37 11.60
CA GLY A 335 14.32 26.60 10.83
C GLY A 335 12.89 27.13 10.88
N ASP A 336 12.55 28.00 9.93
CA ASP A 336 11.24 28.64 9.88
C ASP A 336 10.15 27.64 9.43
N HIS A 337 9.22 27.31 10.33
CA HIS A 337 8.11 26.39 10.08
C HIS A 337 7.17 26.84 8.95
N ALA A 338 7.10 28.14 8.64
CA ALA A 338 6.32 28.62 7.50
C ALA A 338 6.89 28.14 6.16
N ARG A 339 8.15 27.69 6.15
CA ARG A 339 8.91 27.21 4.99
C ARG A 339 9.23 25.71 5.07
N ARG A 340 8.42 24.94 5.80
CA ARG A 340 8.58 23.48 5.95
C ARG A 340 7.33 22.73 5.53
N THR A 341 7.50 21.58 4.89
CA THR A 341 6.42 20.74 4.37
C THR A 341 6.65 19.28 4.76
N HIS A 342 6.27 18.92 5.99
CA HIS A 342 6.56 17.59 6.55
C HIS A 342 5.62 16.47 6.05
N ASN A 343 4.54 16.81 5.33
CA ASN A 343 3.53 15.89 4.81
C ASN A 343 3.71 15.59 3.31
N ILE A 344 4.59 16.29 2.60
CA ILE A 344 4.95 15.99 1.20
C ILE A 344 6.42 15.56 1.09
N ASN A 345 6.69 14.62 0.21
CA ASN A 345 8.02 14.19 -0.18
C ASN A 345 8.59 15.06 -1.30
N LEU A 346 9.90 15.03 -1.45
CA LEU A 346 10.63 15.82 -2.45
C LEU A 346 11.47 14.90 -3.34
N ALA A 347 11.49 15.18 -4.64
CA ALA A 347 12.36 14.53 -5.60
C ALA A 347 12.96 15.54 -6.57
N ASN A 348 14.23 15.32 -6.93
CA ASN A 348 14.94 16.07 -7.94
C ASN A 348 14.77 15.37 -9.29
N TRP A 349 14.32 16.11 -10.31
CA TRP A 349 14.27 15.67 -11.70
C TRP A 349 15.52 16.18 -12.43
N ILE A 350 16.52 15.31 -12.58
CA ILE A 350 17.90 15.69 -12.88
C ILE A 350 18.19 15.46 -14.36
N PRO A 351 18.51 16.50 -15.17
CA PRO A 351 19.02 16.30 -16.51
C PRO A 351 20.48 15.82 -16.48
N ASP A 352 20.89 15.03 -17.47
CA ASP A 352 22.25 14.48 -17.58
C ASP A 352 23.30 15.59 -17.69
N LEU A 353 22.94 16.71 -18.33
CA LEU A 353 23.80 17.90 -18.39
C LEU A 353 24.21 18.40 -16.99
N PHE A 354 23.32 18.34 -15.99
CA PHE A 354 23.67 18.71 -14.63
C PHE A 354 24.74 17.77 -14.06
N MET A 355 24.59 16.47 -14.28
CA MET A 355 25.56 15.47 -13.80
C MET A 355 26.92 15.62 -14.47
N GLU A 356 26.95 15.93 -15.77
CA GLU A 356 28.19 16.28 -16.48
C GLU A 356 28.87 17.52 -15.87
N ARG A 357 28.08 18.55 -15.54
CA ARG A 357 28.59 19.78 -14.93
C ARG A 357 29.15 19.53 -13.52
N VAL A 358 28.55 18.60 -12.76
CA VAL A 358 29.06 18.15 -11.45
C VAL A 358 30.41 17.45 -11.59
N GLU A 359 30.52 16.53 -12.56
CA GLU A 359 31.76 15.78 -12.83
C GLU A 359 32.90 16.72 -13.21
N LYS A 360 32.64 17.65 -14.13
CA LYS A 360 33.63 18.60 -14.67
C LYS A 360 33.89 19.84 -13.79
N ASP A 361 33.22 19.95 -12.64
CA ASP A 361 33.31 21.08 -11.70
C ASP A 361 32.94 22.43 -12.34
N TRP A 362 31.93 22.42 -13.20
CA TRP A 362 31.46 23.58 -13.95
C TRP A 362 30.39 24.37 -13.18
N GLN A 363 30.12 25.58 -13.67
CA GLN A 363 28.98 26.38 -13.20
C GLN A 363 27.67 25.79 -13.72
N TRP A 364 26.64 25.90 -12.88
CA TRP A 364 25.26 25.56 -13.18
C TRP A 364 24.40 26.81 -13.06
N SER A 365 23.69 27.15 -14.13
CA SER A 365 22.76 28.27 -14.18
C SER A 365 21.38 27.87 -13.71
N LEU A 366 20.82 28.72 -12.87
CA LEU A 366 19.48 28.59 -12.32
C LEU A 366 18.55 29.61 -13.00
N PHE A 367 17.40 29.15 -13.47
CA PHE A 367 16.49 29.94 -14.27
C PHE A 367 15.09 30.05 -13.64
N ASP A 368 14.41 31.16 -13.93
CA ASP A 368 12.97 31.28 -13.77
C ASP A 368 12.27 30.58 -14.95
N PRO A 369 11.43 29.56 -14.73
CA PRO A 369 10.70 28.87 -15.81
C PRO A 369 9.93 29.82 -16.74
N LYS A 370 9.44 30.95 -16.22
CA LYS A 370 8.75 31.96 -17.03
C LYS A 370 9.67 32.56 -18.11
N ARG A 371 10.98 32.65 -17.85
CA ARG A 371 11.97 33.18 -18.79
C ARG A 371 12.47 32.14 -19.77
N VAL A 372 12.35 30.84 -19.49
CA VAL A 372 12.84 29.72 -20.32
C VAL A 372 11.85 28.55 -20.32
N PRO A 373 10.56 28.77 -20.69
CA PRO A 373 9.52 27.74 -20.61
C PRO A 373 9.85 26.49 -21.45
N GLU A 374 10.65 26.65 -22.50
CA GLU A 374 11.08 25.60 -23.41
C GLU A 374 11.91 24.47 -22.75
N LEU A 375 12.54 24.70 -21.60
CA LEU A 375 13.36 23.69 -20.92
C LEU A 375 12.54 22.52 -20.35
N ILE A 376 11.28 22.76 -20.02
CA ILE A 376 10.43 21.81 -19.29
C ILE A 376 10.01 20.66 -20.20
N ASP A 377 9.67 20.99 -21.45
CA ASP A 377 9.12 20.08 -22.44
C ASP A 377 10.21 19.51 -23.37
N THR A 378 11.48 19.59 -22.98
CA THR A 378 12.64 19.10 -23.75
C THR A 378 13.56 18.28 -22.87
N TYR A 379 14.27 17.31 -23.45
CA TYR A 379 15.23 16.44 -22.77
C TYR A 379 16.41 16.10 -23.71
N GLY A 380 17.47 15.48 -23.19
CA GLY A 380 18.64 15.08 -23.97
C GLY A 380 19.34 16.25 -24.67
N GLU A 381 19.68 16.07 -25.96
CA GLU A 381 20.47 17.06 -26.71
C GLU A 381 19.70 18.35 -27.03
N GLU A 382 18.38 18.27 -27.22
CA GLU A 382 17.55 19.47 -27.41
C GLU A 382 17.56 20.34 -26.16
N PHE A 383 17.38 19.72 -24.98
CA PHE A 383 17.48 20.41 -23.69
C PHE A 383 18.85 21.07 -23.52
N ARG A 384 19.93 20.34 -23.81
CA ARG A 384 21.31 20.88 -23.73
C ARG A 384 21.47 22.13 -24.57
N THR A 385 21.08 22.06 -25.85
CA THR A 385 21.23 23.17 -26.79
C THR A 385 20.50 24.42 -26.30
N ILE A 386 19.25 24.25 -25.84
CA ILE A 386 18.43 25.34 -25.33
C ILE A 386 19.02 25.92 -24.04
N TYR A 387 19.46 25.06 -23.12
CA TYR A 387 20.04 25.45 -21.84
C TYR A 387 21.30 26.31 -22.05
N GLU A 388 22.23 25.84 -22.86
CA GLU A 388 23.50 26.54 -23.13
C GLU A 388 23.28 27.87 -23.88
N GLN A 389 22.30 27.91 -24.80
CA GLN A 389 21.91 29.17 -25.44
C GLN A 389 21.32 30.17 -24.44
N ALA A 390 20.45 29.72 -23.54
CA ALA A 390 19.88 30.58 -22.50
C ALA A 390 20.94 31.09 -21.51
N GLU A 391 21.99 30.30 -21.22
CA GLU A 391 23.17 30.75 -20.47
C GLU A 391 23.92 31.85 -21.23
N ALA A 392 24.20 31.65 -22.52
CA ALA A 392 24.90 32.62 -23.37
C ALA A 392 24.13 33.95 -23.50
N ASP A 393 22.81 33.88 -23.54
CA ASP A 393 21.92 35.05 -23.60
C ASP A 393 21.76 35.77 -22.25
N GLY A 394 22.35 35.26 -21.16
CA GLY A 394 22.23 35.84 -19.82
C GLY A 394 20.81 35.76 -19.25
N ARG A 395 20.04 34.72 -19.62
CA ARG A 395 18.65 34.53 -19.17
C ARG A 395 18.50 33.95 -17.76
N PHE A 396 19.62 33.59 -17.11
CA PHE A 396 19.63 33.02 -15.76
C PHE A 396 19.40 34.06 -14.66
N GLU A 397 18.94 33.58 -13.50
CA GLU A 397 18.78 34.39 -12.28
C GLU A 397 20.03 34.33 -11.40
N LYS A 398 20.71 33.18 -11.39
CA LYS A 398 21.92 32.93 -10.59
C LYS A 398 22.75 31.80 -11.20
N GLN A 399 24.06 31.84 -11.03
CA GLN A 399 24.95 30.70 -11.28
C GLN A 399 25.53 30.17 -9.97
N VAL A 400 25.66 28.85 -9.86
CA VAL A 400 26.24 28.15 -8.71
C VAL A 400 27.21 27.08 -9.18
N PRO A 401 28.27 26.74 -8.42
CA PRO A 401 29.07 25.57 -8.73
C PRO A 401 28.21 24.31 -8.66
N ALA A 402 28.16 23.53 -9.75
CA ALA A 402 27.28 22.36 -9.86
C ALA A 402 27.52 21.36 -8.72
N ARG A 403 28.80 21.13 -8.38
CA ARG A 403 29.22 20.25 -7.29
C ARG A 403 28.69 20.68 -5.93
N GLN A 404 28.58 21.99 -5.67
CA GLN A 404 28.03 22.50 -4.40
C GLN A 404 26.52 22.24 -4.32
N LEU A 405 25.78 22.45 -5.41
CA LEU A 405 24.35 22.12 -5.44
C LEU A 405 24.13 20.62 -5.25
N TYR A 406 24.91 19.77 -5.94
CA TYR A 406 24.81 18.32 -5.77
C TYR A 406 25.13 17.85 -4.35
N GLN A 407 26.17 18.43 -3.71
CA GLN A 407 26.47 18.17 -2.29
C GLN A 407 25.28 18.52 -1.38
N ARG A 408 24.58 19.63 -1.65
CA ARG A 408 23.37 19.99 -0.91
C ARG A 408 22.24 18.97 -1.12
N MET A 409 22.00 18.54 -2.36
CA MET A 409 20.98 17.54 -2.67
C MET A 409 21.25 16.22 -1.91
N MET A 410 22.50 15.76 -1.93
CA MET A 410 22.93 14.56 -1.20
C MET A 410 22.80 14.73 0.32
N LYS A 411 23.12 15.92 0.85
CA LYS A 411 22.95 16.24 2.26
C LYS A 411 21.49 16.18 2.69
N THR A 412 20.58 16.79 1.92
CA THR A 412 19.13 16.72 2.19
C THR A 412 18.65 15.26 2.22
N LEU A 413 19.09 14.44 1.26
CA LEU A 413 18.77 13.02 1.22
C LEU A 413 19.28 12.27 2.44
N ALA A 414 20.52 12.51 2.85
CA ALA A 414 21.12 11.87 4.01
C ALA A 414 20.46 12.27 5.34
N GLU A 415 20.12 13.55 5.51
CA GLU A 415 19.58 14.09 6.77
C GLU A 415 18.08 13.82 6.94
N THR A 416 17.32 13.79 5.85
CA THR A 416 15.85 13.77 5.90
C THR A 416 15.21 12.56 5.24
N GLY A 417 15.97 11.78 4.46
CA GLY A 417 15.43 10.73 3.58
C GLY A 417 14.60 11.27 2.41
N ASN A 418 14.65 12.58 2.12
CA ASN A 418 13.92 13.26 1.04
C ASN A 418 14.87 14.01 0.10
N GLY A 419 14.37 14.45 -1.04
CA GLY A 419 15.23 14.94 -2.12
C GLY A 419 15.77 13.76 -2.91
N TRP A 420 14.88 12.83 -3.26
CA TRP A 420 15.22 11.65 -4.05
C TRP A 420 15.86 12.04 -5.38
N MET A 421 16.66 11.15 -5.94
CA MET A 421 17.40 11.39 -7.18
C MET A 421 16.71 10.63 -8.31
N THR A 422 16.13 11.35 -9.25
CA THR A 422 15.49 10.79 -10.44
C THR A 422 16.02 11.49 -11.68
N PHE A 423 16.23 10.75 -12.77
CA PHE A 423 16.98 11.26 -13.92
C PHE A 423 16.07 11.46 -15.13
N LYS A 424 15.99 12.70 -15.60
CA LYS A 424 15.08 13.15 -16.66
C LYS A 424 15.36 12.47 -17.99
N ASP A 425 16.61 12.49 -18.44
CA ASP A 425 16.95 12.08 -19.80
C ASP A 425 16.79 10.56 -19.98
N PRO A 426 17.35 9.67 -19.11
CA PRO A 426 17.11 8.24 -19.23
C PRO A 426 15.64 7.86 -19.11
N SER A 427 14.87 8.60 -18.30
CA SER A 427 13.44 8.38 -18.13
C SER A 427 12.65 8.67 -19.39
N ASN A 428 13.07 9.68 -20.17
CA ASN A 428 12.42 10.03 -21.42
C ASN A 428 12.95 9.21 -22.60
N GLU A 429 14.26 9.02 -22.74
CA GLU A 429 14.87 8.31 -23.88
C GLU A 429 14.48 6.82 -23.95
N LYS A 430 14.21 6.20 -22.80
CA LYS A 430 13.87 4.78 -22.69
C LYS A 430 12.37 4.53 -22.48
N CYS A 431 11.56 5.57 -22.44
CA CYS A 431 10.11 5.43 -22.33
C CYS A 431 9.52 5.06 -23.70
N ASN A 432 8.62 4.08 -23.72
CA ASN A 432 7.93 3.70 -24.96
C ASN A 432 6.90 4.75 -25.43
N GLN A 433 6.46 5.66 -24.55
CA GLN A 433 5.45 6.69 -24.84
C GLN A 433 6.04 7.96 -25.47
N THR A 434 7.34 8.18 -25.34
CA THR A 434 8.07 9.37 -25.85
C THR A 434 8.68 9.15 -27.23
N GLY A 435 8.79 7.88 -27.67
CA GLY A 435 9.48 7.51 -28.90
C GLY A 435 8.76 7.89 -30.21
N PRO A 436 9.49 7.95 -31.34
CA PRO A 436 8.93 8.34 -32.64
C PRO A 436 7.87 7.36 -33.17
N GLY A 437 7.88 6.09 -32.74
CA GLY A 437 6.87 5.08 -33.11
C GLY A 437 5.49 5.29 -32.48
N ALA A 438 5.38 6.12 -31.43
CA ALA A 438 4.10 6.52 -30.86
C ALA A 438 3.39 7.62 -31.70
N ALA A 439 3.98 8.03 -32.82
CA ALA A 439 3.54 9.16 -33.65
C ALA A 439 2.41 8.79 -34.63
N ALA A 440 1.29 8.27 -34.14
CA ALA A 440 0.08 8.24 -34.94
C ALA A 440 -0.65 9.59 -34.90
N GLU A 441 -0.73 10.27 -33.75
CA GLU A 441 -1.47 11.53 -33.59
C GLU A 441 -0.83 12.40 -32.47
N GLY A 442 -0.52 13.68 -32.74
CA GLY A 442 -0.14 14.68 -31.69
C GLY A 442 1.22 15.40 -31.86
N ASN A 443 1.41 16.50 -31.10
CA ASN A 443 2.67 17.26 -31.03
C ASN A 443 3.71 16.49 -30.21
N ALA A 444 4.96 16.42 -30.67
CA ALA A 444 6.04 15.74 -29.95
C ALA A 444 6.27 16.29 -28.53
N ARG A 445 5.96 17.58 -28.29
CA ARG A 445 6.05 18.22 -26.97
C ARG A 445 4.97 17.79 -25.97
N ASP A 446 3.90 17.17 -26.45
CA ASP A 446 2.85 16.62 -25.58
C ASP A 446 3.23 15.23 -25.03
N ARG A 447 4.38 14.69 -25.43
CA ARG A 447 4.85 13.34 -25.08
C ARG A 447 6.16 13.38 -24.33
N VAL A 448 6.13 14.02 -23.17
CA VAL A 448 7.27 14.14 -22.26
C VAL A 448 6.89 13.57 -20.89
N VAL A 449 7.80 12.79 -20.32
CA VAL A 449 7.71 12.35 -18.93
C VAL A 449 8.30 13.46 -18.07
N HIS A 450 7.43 14.17 -17.33
CA HIS A 450 7.81 15.32 -16.52
C HIS A 450 8.21 14.96 -15.08
N LEU A 451 7.89 13.75 -14.65
CA LEU A 451 8.07 13.28 -13.27
C LEU A 451 7.99 11.76 -13.19
N SER A 452 8.25 11.24 -11.99
CA SER A 452 7.80 9.91 -11.59
C SER A 452 6.66 9.99 -10.56
N ASN A 453 6.13 8.86 -10.10
CA ASN A 453 5.06 8.80 -9.11
C ASN A 453 5.59 8.99 -7.68
N LEU A 454 4.72 8.76 -6.68
CA LEU A 454 5.09 8.82 -5.26
C LEU A 454 6.28 7.91 -4.89
N CYS A 455 6.43 6.75 -5.52
CA CYS A 455 7.42 5.72 -5.14
C CYS A 455 8.58 5.60 -6.14
N THR A 456 8.70 6.54 -7.08
CA THR A 456 9.79 6.69 -8.05
C THR A 456 9.96 5.55 -9.07
N GLU A 457 8.97 4.68 -9.24
CA GLU A 457 9.03 3.51 -10.13
C GLU A 457 8.27 3.67 -11.45
N ILE A 458 7.42 4.69 -11.57
CA ILE A 458 6.54 4.88 -12.74
C ILE A 458 7.01 6.04 -13.60
N LEU A 459 7.08 5.81 -14.90
CA LEU A 459 7.45 6.79 -15.91
C LEU A 459 6.39 6.78 -17.01
N GLU A 460 5.45 7.70 -16.91
CA GLU A 460 4.35 7.87 -17.86
C GLU A 460 4.26 9.35 -18.27
N VAL A 461 3.81 9.58 -19.50
CA VAL A 461 3.57 10.92 -20.03
C VAL A 461 2.43 11.58 -19.24
N THR A 462 2.60 12.86 -18.95
CA THR A 462 1.59 13.70 -18.31
C THR A 462 1.48 15.03 -19.02
N SER A 463 0.28 15.61 -19.02
CA SER A 463 0.03 16.94 -19.58
C SER A 463 -0.99 17.72 -18.74
N GLN A 464 -1.42 18.89 -19.22
CA GLN A 464 -2.49 19.65 -18.56
C GLN A 464 -3.87 18.98 -18.67
N SER A 465 -4.06 18.12 -19.68
CA SER A 465 -5.29 17.35 -19.91
C SER A 465 -5.21 15.90 -19.44
N GLU A 466 -4.00 15.36 -19.24
CA GLU A 466 -3.79 13.94 -18.96
C GLU A 466 -3.10 13.73 -17.62
N THR A 467 -3.74 12.93 -16.77
CA THR A 467 -3.17 12.41 -15.52
C THR A 467 -2.82 10.95 -15.72
N ALA A 468 -1.55 10.60 -15.54
CA ALA A 468 -1.10 9.23 -15.64
C ALA A 468 -1.55 8.41 -14.41
N VAL A 469 -1.83 7.13 -14.62
CA VAL A 469 -2.49 6.27 -13.65
C VAL A 469 -1.78 4.93 -13.57
N CYS A 470 -1.24 4.65 -12.40
CA CYS A 470 -0.47 3.45 -12.15
C CYS A 470 -1.37 2.28 -11.70
N ASN A 471 -1.40 1.21 -12.50
CA ASN A 471 -2.11 -0.04 -12.22
C ASN A 471 -1.08 -1.15 -11.97
N LEU A 472 -1.00 -1.63 -10.74
CA LEU A 472 0.11 -2.47 -10.27
C LEU A 472 -0.34 -3.88 -9.88
N GLY A 473 0.61 -4.80 -10.02
CA GLY A 473 0.62 -6.10 -9.37
C GLY A 473 2.04 -6.63 -9.28
N SER A 474 2.23 -7.74 -8.57
CA SER A 474 3.54 -8.34 -8.34
C SER A 474 3.47 -9.85 -8.48
N VAL A 475 4.44 -10.39 -9.21
CA VAL A 475 4.68 -11.84 -9.40
C VAL A 475 5.42 -12.39 -8.20
#